data_AF-A0A961S9S7-F1
#
_entry.id   AF-A0A961S9S7-F1
#
_cell.length_a   1.000
_cell.length_b   1.000
_cell.length_c   1.000
_cell.angle_alpha   90.00
_cell.angle_beta   90.00
_cell.angle_gamma   90.00
#
_symmetry.space_group_name_H-M   'P 1'
#
loop_
_entity.id
_entity.type
_entity.pdbx_description
1 polymer ?
#
loop_
_entity_poly.entity_id
_entity_poly.type
_entity_poly.pdbx_seq_one_letter_code
_entity_poly.pdbx_strand_id
1 'polypeptide(L)'
;MTGLLRTGFLAAVLGLCGLVAGLAGSLPAAAGCYEGLGCTDVNRFSQANLRQQSCDTLYFVRNSIYQEHGYCFKTARARAVLGNAGCYIHDAGAVPLNRNESANVAAIKQAENWLGCR
;
A
#
# COMPACT_ATOMS: atom_id res chain seq x y z
N MET A 1 37.26 -37.42 30.35
CA MET A 1 36.30 -36.32 30.56
C MET A 1 36.95 -35.05 30.03
N THR A 2 36.29 -34.36 29.09
CA THR A 2 36.60 -33.02 28.51
C THR A 2 38.01 -32.84 27.91
N GLY A 3 38.25 -32.58 26.62
CA GLY A 3 37.41 -32.09 25.53
C GLY A 3 38.18 -31.00 24.77
N LEU A 4 38.01 -30.97 23.43
CA LEU A 4 38.21 -29.81 22.53
C LEU A 4 39.65 -29.30 22.30
N LEU A 5 40.07 -28.81 21.14
CA LEU A 5 39.54 -28.72 19.78
C LEU A 5 40.75 -28.36 18.89
N ARG A 6 40.81 -28.87 17.66
CA ARG A 6 41.90 -28.63 16.70
C ARG A 6 42.03 -27.15 16.35
N THR A 7 43.26 -26.65 16.44
CA THR A 7 43.76 -25.44 15.78
C THR A 7 43.63 -25.54 14.26
N GLY A 8 43.25 -24.44 13.61
CA GLY A 8 43.30 -24.30 12.16
C GLY A 8 42.75 -22.96 11.68
N PHE A 9 43.55 -21.90 11.82
CA PHE A 9 43.42 -20.70 11.00
C PHE A 9 43.72 -21.07 9.53
N LEU A 10 42.87 -20.67 8.59
CA LEU A 10 43.28 -20.32 7.23
C LEU A 10 42.20 -19.43 6.61
N ALA A 11 42.62 -18.21 6.32
CA ALA A 11 41.85 -17.15 5.69
C ALA A 11 41.40 -17.56 4.28
N ALA A 12 40.16 -17.19 3.91
CA ALA A 12 39.67 -17.32 2.57
C ALA A 12 38.89 -16.06 2.14
N VAL A 13 39.55 -15.34 1.24
CA VAL A 13 39.01 -14.61 0.08
C VAL A 13 38.26 -13.29 0.36
N LEU A 14 38.96 -12.21 -0.03
CA LEU A 14 38.42 -10.89 -0.36
C LEU A 14 37.26 -11.01 -1.34
N GLY A 15 36.03 -10.99 -0.82
CA GLY A 15 34.82 -10.73 -1.59
C GLY A 15 34.54 -9.24 -1.62
N LEU A 16 34.73 -8.61 -2.78
CA LEU A 16 34.10 -7.31 -3.10
C LEU A 16 32.58 -7.50 -3.09
N CYS A 17 31.98 -7.45 -1.91
CA CYS A 17 30.54 -7.47 -1.74
C CYS A 17 30.05 -6.03 -1.88
N GLY A 18 29.30 -5.78 -2.95
CA GLY A 18 28.76 -4.47 -3.29
C GLY A 18 28.01 -3.83 -2.14
N LEU A 19 28.35 -2.58 -1.85
CA LEU A 19 27.50 -1.68 -1.10
C LEU A 19 26.36 -1.24 -2.04
N VAL A 20 25.38 -2.11 -2.25
CA VAL A 20 24.06 -1.63 -2.61
C VAL A 20 23.49 -1.05 -1.31
N ALA A 21 23.66 0.26 -1.13
CA ALA A 21 23.03 0.98 -0.04
C ALA A 21 21.52 0.78 -0.17
N GLY A 22 20.97 -0.10 0.66
CA GLY A 22 19.54 -0.37 0.72
C GLY A 22 18.80 0.93 0.98
N LEU A 23 17.87 1.28 0.09
CA LEU A 23 16.88 2.31 0.32
C LEU A 23 16.02 1.86 1.51
N ALA A 24 16.40 2.28 2.72
CA ALA A 24 15.54 2.23 3.89
C ALA A 24 14.44 3.26 3.71
N GLY A 25 13.41 2.92 2.95
CA GLY A 25 12.16 3.67 2.90
C GLY A 25 11.31 3.32 4.12
N SER A 26 11.52 3.98 5.25
CA SER A 26 10.49 4.04 6.29
C SER A 26 9.43 5.05 5.82
N LEU A 27 8.39 4.58 5.14
CA LEU A 27 7.21 5.41 4.91
C LEU A 27 6.40 5.44 6.21
N PRO A 28 6.29 6.58 6.92
CA PRO A 28 5.33 6.70 7.99
C PRO A 28 3.91 6.68 7.40
N ALA A 29 2.94 6.32 8.23
CA ALA A 29 1.51 6.26 7.95
C ALA A 29 0.88 7.64 7.65
N ALA A 30 1.40 8.32 6.63
CA ALA A 30 0.71 9.41 5.96
C ALA A 30 -0.29 8.79 4.99
N ALA A 31 -1.48 9.38 4.90
CA ALA A 31 -2.49 9.04 3.90
C ALA A 31 -1.84 8.79 2.53
N GLY A 32 -2.30 7.77 1.80
CA GLY A 32 -1.63 7.29 0.59
C GLY A 32 -1.41 8.43 -0.42
N CYS A 33 -0.17 8.92 -0.52
CA CYS A 33 0.26 9.83 -1.58
C CYS A 33 0.70 9.03 -2.79
N TYR A 34 0.00 9.22 -3.90
CA TYR A 34 0.23 8.50 -5.15
C TYR A 34 0.86 9.42 -6.19
N GLU A 35 1.92 8.95 -6.83
CA GLU A 35 2.53 9.65 -7.95
C GLU A 35 1.50 9.89 -9.06
N GLY A 36 1.34 11.14 -9.48
CA GLY A 36 0.38 11.55 -10.52
C GLY A 36 -1.08 11.77 -10.07
N LEU A 37 -1.48 11.32 -8.87
CA LEU A 37 -2.81 11.58 -8.32
C LEU A 37 -2.79 12.57 -7.14
N GLY A 38 -1.73 12.56 -6.33
CA GLY A 38 -1.62 13.32 -5.09
C GLY A 38 -1.98 12.48 -3.84
N CYS A 39 -2.12 13.14 -2.69
CA CYS A 39 -2.51 12.49 -1.43
C CYS A 39 -4.03 12.49 -1.27
N THR A 40 -4.55 11.34 -0.85
CA THR A 40 -5.99 11.05 -0.76
C THR A 40 -6.74 11.95 0.23
N ASP A 41 -6.06 12.44 1.25
CA ASP A 41 -6.60 13.24 2.35
C ASP A 41 -6.53 14.76 2.11
N VAL A 42 -5.59 15.25 1.31
CA VAL A 42 -5.40 16.68 1.04
C VAL A 42 -5.83 17.11 -0.37
N ASN A 43 -5.68 16.24 -1.38
CA ASN A 43 -5.93 16.59 -2.77
C ASN A 43 -7.26 16.03 -3.26
N ARG A 44 -7.85 16.68 -4.27
CA ARG A 44 -8.97 16.13 -5.03
C ARG A 44 -8.47 15.58 -6.36
N PHE A 45 -8.82 14.34 -6.65
CA PHE A 45 -8.45 13.69 -7.90
C PHE A 45 -9.31 14.20 -9.05
N SER A 46 -8.67 14.52 -10.18
CA SER A 46 -9.36 14.91 -11.40
C SER A 46 -9.79 13.66 -12.19
N GLN A 47 -10.94 13.72 -12.86
CA GLN A 47 -11.37 12.64 -13.75
C GLN A 47 -10.37 12.37 -14.89
N ALA A 48 -9.69 13.40 -15.37
CA ALA A 48 -8.68 13.25 -16.42
C ALA A 48 -7.49 12.40 -15.95
N ASN A 49 -7.02 12.59 -14.71
CA ASN A 49 -5.90 11.80 -14.18
C ASN A 49 -6.35 10.39 -13.79
N LEU A 50 -7.55 10.24 -13.24
CA LEU A 50 -8.10 8.94 -12.86
C LEU A 50 -8.31 8.02 -14.07
N ARG A 51 -8.79 8.55 -15.20
CA ARG A 51 -9.00 7.75 -16.42
C ARG A 51 -7.72 7.31 -17.12
N GLN A 52 -6.57 7.84 -16.72
CA GLN A 52 -5.25 7.38 -17.18
C GLN A 52 -4.72 6.20 -16.35
N GLN A 53 -5.38 5.86 -15.23
CA GLN A 53 -4.97 4.77 -14.36
C GLN A 53 -5.56 3.43 -14.82
N SER A 54 -4.89 2.35 -14.44
CA SER A 54 -5.42 1.00 -14.64
C SER A 54 -6.58 0.72 -13.66
N CYS A 55 -7.47 -0.22 -14.02
CA CYS A 55 -8.53 -0.67 -13.12
C CYS A 55 -7.99 -1.22 -11.79
N ASP A 56 -6.85 -1.90 -11.80
CA ASP A 56 -6.23 -2.41 -10.57
C ASP A 56 -5.68 -1.28 -9.71
N THR A 57 -5.08 -0.26 -10.31
CA THR A 57 -4.62 0.94 -9.61
C THR A 57 -5.80 1.67 -8.96
N LEU A 58 -6.88 1.92 -9.70
CA LEU A 58 -8.07 2.58 -9.17
C LEU A 58 -8.70 1.78 -8.03
N TYR A 59 -8.82 0.46 -8.20
CA TYR A 59 -9.30 -0.43 -7.15
C TYR A 59 -8.42 -0.35 -5.91
N PHE A 60 -7.09 -0.42 -6.07
CA PHE A 60 -6.14 -0.34 -4.97
C PHE A 60 -6.27 0.99 -4.23
N VAL A 61 -6.17 2.12 -4.93
CA VAL A 61 -6.24 3.47 -4.33
C VAL A 61 -7.55 3.67 -3.58
N ARG A 62 -8.70 3.32 -4.18
CA ARG A 62 -10.00 3.46 -3.52
C ARG A 62 -10.09 2.62 -2.24
N ASN A 63 -9.56 1.40 -2.26
CA ASN A 63 -9.63 0.53 -1.10
C ASN A 63 -8.55 0.90 -0.06
N SER A 64 -7.38 1.43 -0.43
CA SER A 64 -6.38 1.91 0.54
C SER A 64 -6.97 3.00 1.43
N ILE A 65 -7.79 3.90 0.88
CA ILE A 65 -8.50 4.93 1.65
C ILE A 65 -9.30 4.27 2.78
N TYR A 66 -10.05 3.21 2.51
CA TYR A 66 -10.78 2.49 3.56
C TYR A 66 -9.87 1.76 4.54
N GLN A 67 -8.76 1.18 4.04
CA GLN A 67 -7.80 0.46 4.87
C GLN A 67 -7.10 1.37 5.88
N GLU A 68 -6.68 2.57 5.44
CA GLU A 68 -6.01 3.59 6.25
C GLU A 68 -6.86 3.98 7.47
N HIS A 69 -8.19 3.87 7.36
CA HIS A 69 -9.15 4.13 8.43
C HIS A 69 -9.66 2.87 9.15
N GLY A 70 -8.99 1.72 8.96
CA GLY A 70 -9.24 0.51 9.74
C GLY A 70 -10.39 -0.37 9.23
N TYR A 71 -10.79 -0.26 7.96
CA TYR A 71 -11.85 -1.11 7.39
C TYR A 71 -11.44 -2.58 7.25
N CYS A 72 -12.30 -3.48 7.70
CA CYS A 72 -12.16 -4.93 7.57
C CYS A 72 -12.81 -5.42 6.27
N PHE A 73 -11.99 -5.73 5.27
CA PHE A 73 -12.47 -6.20 3.97
C PHE A 73 -13.12 -7.58 4.03
N LYS A 74 -14.25 -7.71 3.33
CA LYS A 74 -15.04 -8.95 3.25
C LYS A 74 -14.76 -9.79 1.99
N THR A 75 -14.25 -9.17 0.93
CA THR A 75 -13.98 -9.84 -0.34
C THR A 75 -12.61 -10.51 -0.34
N ALA A 76 -12.47 -11.62 -1.07
CA ALA A 76 -11.19 -12.32 -1.20
C ALA A 76 -10.11 -11.43 -1.86
N ARG A 77 -10.48 -10.69 -2.93
CA ARG A 77 -9.57 -9.78 -3.64
C ARG A 77 -8.97 -8.72 -2.71
N ALA A 78 -9.79 -7.99 -1.96
CA ALA A 78 -9.30 -6.92 -1.09
C ALA A 78 -8.45 -7.49 0.07
N ARG A 79 -8.84 -8.64 0.65
CA ARG A 79 -8.00 -9.30 1.66
C ARG A 79 -6.66 -9.78 1.11
N ALA A 80 -6.62 -10.24 -0.14
CA ALA A 80 -5.37 -10.70 -0.77
C ALA A 80 -4.42 -9.55 -1.10
N VAL A 81 -4.94 -8.40 -1.51
CA VAL A 81 -4.14 -7.24 -1.93
C VAL A 81 -3.75 -6.32 -0.76
N LEU A 82 -4.68 -6.08 0.17
CA LEU A 82 -4.52 -5.10 1.26
C LEU A 82 -4.39 -5.78 2.62
N GLY A 83 -5.12 -6.89 2.83
CA GLY A 83 -5.16 -7.58 4.12
C GLY A 83 -6.12 -6.93 5.12
N ASN A 84 -6.25 -7.58 6.28
CA ASN A 84 -7.11 -7.14 7.39
C ASN A 84 -6.33 -7.05 8.72
N ALA A 85 -5.00 -7.03 8.66
CA ALA A 85 -4.20 -6.92 9.88
C ALA A 85 -4.52 -5.59 10.58
N GLY A 86 -4.96 -5.66 11.84
CA GLY A 86 -5.26 -4.48 12.65
C GLY A 86 -6.54 -3.71 12.27
N CYS A 87 -7.39 -4.24 11.39
CA CYS A 87 -8.68 -3.61 11.08
C CYS A 87 -9.68 -3.74 12.25
N TYR A 88 -10.63 -2.80 12.35
CA TYR A 88 -11.63 -2.78 13.42
C TYR A 88 -13.02 -2.27 12.98
N ILE A 89 -13.17 -1.75 11.76
CA ILE A 89 -14.44 -1.26 11.23
C ILE A 89 -15.02 -2.28 10.25
N HIS A 90 -16.17 -2.88 10.55
CA HIS A 90 -16.78 -3.92 9.71
C HIS A 90 -17.83 -3.42 8.71
N ASP A 91 -18.21 -2.15 8.80
CA ASP A 91 -19.12 -1.47 7.89
C ASP A 91 -18.39 -0.35 7.16
N ALA A 92 -18.35 -0.42 5.83
CA ALA A 92 -17.71 0.60 5.00
C ALA A 92 -18.38 1.98 5.14
N GLY A 93 -19.69 2.01 5.47
CA GLY A 93 -20.42 3.25 5.72
C GLY A 93 -20.06 3.93 7.04
N ALA A 94 -19.47 3.18 7.98
CA ALA A 94 -19.03 3.69 9.28
C ALA A 94 -17.56 4.16 9.28
N VAL A 95 -16.85 4.03 8.15
CA VAL A 95 -15.45 4.45 8.04
C VAL A 95 -15.38 5.99 8.02
N PRO A 96 -14.65 6.62 8.95
CA PRO A 96 -14.62 8.08 9.08
C PRO A 96 -13.71 8.73 8.02
N LEU A 97 -14.25 8.93 6.82
CA LEU A 97 -13.54 9.61 5.74
C LEU A 97 -13.67 11.12 5.86
N ASN A 98 -12.59 11.84 5.57
CA ASN A 98 -12.63 13.28 5.45
C ASN A 98 -13.32 13.71 4.12
N ARG A 99 -13.45 15.03 3.93
CA ARG A 99 -14.14 15.60 2.75
C ARG A 99 -13.45 15.29 1.43
N ASN A 100 -12.11 15.22 1.40
CA ASN A 100 -11.35 14.91 0.20
C ASN A 100 -11.41 13.42 -0.12
N GLU A 101 -11.22 12.56 0.89
CA GLU A 101 -11.29 11.10 0.74
C GLU A 101 -12.65 10.65 0.24
N SER A 102 -13.74 11.15 0.84
CA SER A 102 -15.10 10.86 0.39
C SER A 102 -15.34 11.29 -1.06
N ALA A 103 -14.83 12.46 -1.45
CA ALA A 103 -14.92 12.95 -2.82
C ALA A 103 -14.07 12.12 -3.79
N ASN A 104 -12.87 11.70 -3.37
CA ASN A 104 -11.96 10.88 -4.15
C ASN A 104 -12.51 9.47 -4.37
N VAL A 105 -13.09 8.84 -3.34
CA VAL A 105 -13.79 7.55 -3.49
C VAL A 105 -14.91 7.66 -4.53
N ALA A 106 -15.71 8.73 -4.50
CA ALA A 106 -16.77 8.94 -5.49
C ALA A 106 -16.20 9.15 -6.91
N ALA A 107 -15.15 9.96 -7.03
CA ALA A 107 -14.49 10.22 -8.31
C ALA A 107 -13.84 8.95 -8.91
N ILE A 108 -13.19 8.14 -8.07
CA ILE A 108 -12.58 6.87 -8.50
C ILE A 108 -13.68 5.91 -8.95
N LYS A 109 -14.78 5.75 -8.21
CA LYS A 109 -15.92 4.92 -8.65
C LYS A 109 -16.48 5.37 -10.00
N GLN A 110 -16.56 6.68 -10.23
CA GLN A 110 -16.97 7.21 -11.54
C GLN A 110 -15.98 6.82 -12.65
N ALA A 111 -14.68 6.88 -12.40
CA ALA A 111 -13.66 6.48 -13.36
C ALA A 111 -13.66 4.96 -13.60
N GLU A 112 -13.80 4.14 -12.56
CA GLU A 112 -13.93 2.68 -12.66
C GLU A 112 -15.13 2.29 -13.52
N ASN A 113 -16.28 2.96 -13.33
CA ASN A 113 -17.46 2.75 -14.16
C ASN A 113 -17.22 3.16 -15.62
N TRP A 114 -16.54 4.29 -15.86
CA TRP A 114 -16.22 4.75 -17.21
C TRP A 114 -15.28 3.79 -17.96
N LEU A 115 -14.31 3.22 -17.24
CA LEU A 115 -13.35 2.24 -17.78
C LEU A 115 -13.93 0.82 -17.90
N GLY A 116 -15.11 0.55 -17.34
CA GLY A 116 -15.70 -0.79 -17.34
C GLY A 116 -14.94 -1.80 -16.46
N CYS A 117 -14.38 -1.33 -15.34
CA CYS A 117 -13.63 -2.18 -14.42
C CYS A 117 -14.51 -3.28 -13.80
N ARG A 118 -13.90 -4.45 -13.50
CA ARG A 118 -14.54 -5.62 -12.90
C ARG A 118 -14.03 -5.88 -11.48
#